data_AF-A0A6N2D068-F1
#
_entry.id   AF-A0A6N2D068-F1
#
_cell.length_a   1.000
_cell.length_b   1.000
_cell.length_c   1.000
_cell.angle_alpha   90.00
_cell.angle_beta   90.00
_cell.angle_gamma   90.00
#
_symmetry.space_group_name_H-M   'P 1'
#
loop_
_entity.id
_entity.type
_entity.pdbx_description
1 polymer ?
#
loop_
_entity_poly.entity_id
_entity_poly.type
_entity_poly.pdbx_seq_one_letter_code
_entity_poly.pdbx_strand_id
1 'polypeptide(L)'
;MDPLLEKFSDEELIELLADVSMARAAVSGWPGSLADSVKTDHYRVICELHGIEEEQLFLILESLSDQPEYFQKLLNAAADSLRKRNDKIKLLD
;
A
#
# COMPACT_ATOMS: atom_id res chain seq x y z
N MET A 1 14.22 -0.51 15.03
CA MET A 1 13.25 -0.26 13.96
C MET A 1 13.55 1.14 13.42
N ASP A 2 13.25 1.44 12.16
CA ASP A 2 13.45 2.80 11.62
C ASP A 2 12.55 3.81 12.39
N PRO A 3 13.10 4.93 12.90
CA PRO A 3 12.33 5.95 13.63
C PRO A 3 11.15 6.56 12.84
N LEU A 4 11.19 6.48 11.51
CA LEU A 4 10.05 6.87 10.66
C LEU A 4 8.87 5.91 10.84
N LEU A 5 9.14 4.60 10.81
CA LEU A 5 8.11 3.56 10.92
C LEU A 5 7.50 3.49 12.31
N GLU A 6 8.26 3.86 13.35
CA GLU A 6 7.75 3.96 14.73
C GLU A 6 6.63 4.99 14.92
N LYS A 7 6.43 5.89 13.94
CA LYS A 7 5.33 6.87 13.95
C LYS A 7 4.00 6.29 13.47
N PHE A 8 4.01 5.08 12.91
CA PHE A 8 2.85 4.43 12.34
C PHE A 8 2.57 3.13 13.10
N SER A 9 1.29 2.81 13.30
CA SER A 9 0.92 1.48 13.79
C SER A 9 1.06 0.43 12.69
N ASP A 10 1.18 -0.84 13.09
CA ASP A 10 1.15 -1.95 12.15
C ASP A 10 -0.14 -1.92 11.31
N GLU A 11 -1.30 -1.59 11.89
CA GLU A 11 -2.55 -1.47 11.15
C GLU A 11 -2.50 -0.36 10.08
N GLU A 12 -1.93 0.81 10.38
CA GLU A 12 -1.78 1.90 9.42
C GLU A 12 -0.89 1.48 8.25
N LEU A 13 0.23 0.82 8.54
CA LEU A 13 1.14 0.31 7.51
C LEU A 13 0.52 -0.80 6.68
N ILE A 14 -0.26 -1.70 7.30
CA ILE A 14 -0.99 -2.77 6.61
C ILE A 14 -1.99 -2.18 5.62
N GLU A 15 -2.76 -1.19 6.05
CA GLU A 15 -3.77 -0.51 5.23
C GLU A 15 -3.11 0.24 4.07
N LEU A 16 -2.02 0.96 4.33
CA LEU A 16 -1.24 1.64 3.32
C LEU A 16 -0.72 0.66 2.24
N LEU A 17 -0.15 -0.46 2.67
CA LEU A 17 0.37 -1.48 1.76
C LEU A 17 -0.73 -2.19 0.95
N ALA A 18 -1.91 -2.36 1.54
CA ALA A 18 -3.07 -2.91 0.84
C ALA A 18 -3.48 -1.98 -0.31
N ASP A 19 -3.57 -0.67 -0.07
CA ASP A 19 -3.95 0.31 -1.08
C ASP A 19 -2.89 0.45 -2.18
N VAL A 20 -1.61 0.49 -1.80
CA VAL A 20 -0.48 0.49 -2.76
C VAL A 20 -0.52 -0.76 -3.64
N SER A 21 -0.82 -1.92 -3.06
CA SER A 21 -0.92 -3.19 -3.81
C SER A 21 -2.09 -3.17 -4.80
N MET A 22 -3.25 -2.61 -4.40
CA MET A 22 -4.39 -2.44 -5.30
C MET A 22 -4.08 -1.49 -6.46
N ALA A 23 -3.45 -0.35 -6.17
CA ALA A 23 -3.03 0.61 -7.19
C ALA A 23 -2.08 -0.01 -8.21
N ARG A 24 -1.09 -0.79 -7.74
CA ARG A 24 -0.15 -1.52 -8.61
C ARG A 24 -0.87 -2.60 -9.45
N ALA A 25 -1.83 -3.30 -8.86
CA ALA A 25 -2.61 -4.31 -9.56
C ALA A 25 -3.48 -3.70 -10.68
N ALA A 26 -4.12 -2.55 -10.42
CA ALA A 26 -5.02 -1.87 -11.35
C ALA A 26 -4.35 -1.49 -12.68
N VAL A 27 -3.05 -1.21 -12.66
CA VAL A 27 -2.26 -0.77 -13.82
C VAL A 27 -1.34 -1.86 -14.40
N SER A 28 -1.33 -3.06 -13.81
CA SER A 28 -0.36 -4.12 -14.13
C SER A 28 -0.38 -4.61 -15.60
N GLY A 29 -1.48 -4.37 -16.31
CA GLY A 29 -1.66 -4.72 -17.73
C GLY A 29 -1.51 -3.55 -18.72
N TRP A 30 -1.13 -2.36 -18.25
CA TRP A 30 -1.13 -1.15 -19.06
C TRP A 30 0.24 -0.90 -19.70
N PRO A 31 0.31 -0.21 -20.87
CA PRO A 31 1.57 0.24 -21.44
C PRO A 31 2.33 1.14 -20.46
N GLY A 32 3.66 0.99 -20.37
CA GLY A 32 4.48 1.58 -19.30
C GLY A 32 4.25 3.07 -19.05
N SER A 33 4.22 3.90 -20.08
CA SER A 33 4.00 5.35 -19.93
C SER A 33 2.62 5.72 -19.39
N LEU A 34 1.59 4.96 -19.78
CA LEU A 34 0.23 5.14 -19.27
C LEU A 34 0.10 4.61 -17.84
N ALA A 35 0.73 3.46 -17.57
CA ALA A 35 0.77 2.86 -16.24
C ALA A 35 1.43 3.80 -15.22
N ASP A 36 2.52 4.46 -15.58
CA ASP A 36 3.26 5.33 -14.64
C ASP A 36 2.52 6.62 -14.32
N SER A 37 1.84 7.23 -15.32
CA SER A 37 0.97 8.39 -15.07
C SER A 37 -0.15 8.04 -14.08
N VAL A 38 -0.82 6.90 -14.29
CA VAL A 38 -1.95 6.50 -13.44
C VAL A 38 -1.51 6.00 -12.07
N LYS A 39 -0.33 5.36 -11.95
CA LYS A 39 0.27 5.08 -10.63
C LYS A 39 0.47 6.35 -9.82
N THR A 40 0.94 7.41 -10.47
CA THR A 40 1.20 8.70 -9.80
C THR A 40 -0.11 9.26 -9.22
N ASP A 41 -1.19 9.25 -10.01
CA ASP A 41 -2.49 9.71 -9.52
C ASP A 41 -3.05 8.81 -8.40
N HIS A 42 -2.88 7.50 -8.50
CA HIS A 42 -3.25 6.59 -7.42
C HIS A 42 -2.47 6.85 -6.14
N TYR A 43 -1.16 7.08 -6.23
CA TYR A 43 -0.33 7.35 -5.05
C TYR A 43 -0.72 8.66 -4.38
N ARG A 44 -1.08 9.69 -5.15
CA ARG A 44 -1.61 10.93 -4.60
C ARG A 44 -2.89 10.69 -3.78
N VAL A 45 -3.84 9.93 -4.34
CA VAL A 45 -5.09 9.58 -3.62
C VAL A 45 -4.80 8.77 -2.37
N ILE A 46 -3.86 7.81 -2.43
CA ILE A 46 -3.44 7.04 -1.25
C ILE A 46 -2.86 7.96 -0.18
N CYS A 47 -2.00 8.91 -0.55
CA CYS A 47 -1.44 9.88 0.38
C CYS A 47 -2.53 10.71 1.07
N GLU A 48 -3.53 11.17 0.31
CA GLU A 48 -4.69 11.90 0.85
C GLU A 48 -5.51 11.06 1.83
N LEU A 49 -5.76 9.78 1.53
CA LEU A 49 -6.52 8.86 2.38
C LEU A 49 -5.81 8.57 3.72
N HIS A 50 -4.49 8.49 3.69
CA HIS A 50 -3.65 8.19 4.85
C HIS A 50 -3.12 9.43 5.57
N GLY A 51 -3.41 10.63 5.06
CA GLY A 51 -2.96 11.90 5.66
C GLY A 51 -1.45 12.08 5.67
N ILE A 52 -0.75 11.52 4.67
CA ILE A 52 0.71 11.61 4.51
C ILE A 52 1.08 12.36 3.24
N GLU A 53 2.32 12.82 3.15
CA GLU A 53 2.86 13.43 1.93
C GLU A 53 3.44 12.37 0.98
N GLU A 54 3.50 12.66 -0.33
CA GLU A 54 4.05 11.72 -1.34
C GLU A 54 5.49 11.32 -1.01
N GLU A 55 6.33 12.27 -0.59
CA GLU A 55 7.72 12.00 -0.16
C GLU A 55 7.75 11.01 1.02
N GLN A 56 6.83 11.17 1.97
CA GLN A 56 6.74 10.30 3.14
C GLN A 56 6.31 8.88 2.76
N LEU A 57 5.42 8.71 1.78
CA LEU A 57 5.07 7.40 1.24
C LEU A 57 6.31 6.69 0.69
N PHE A 58 7.13 7.37 -0.11
CA PHE A 58 8.35 6.76 -0.66
C PHE A 58 9.35 6.38 0.42
N LEU A 59 9.55 7.25 1.42
CA LEU A 59 10.42 6.97 2.56
C LEU A 59 9.92 5.77 3.38
N ILE A 60 8.61 5.67 3.63
CA ILE A 60 8.02 4.50 4.33
C ILE A 60 8.32 3.21 3.56
N LEU A 61 8.12 3.20 2.24
CA LEU A 61 8.36 2.03 1.40
C LEU A 61 9.86 1.66 1.34
N GLU A 62 10.75 2.63 1.35
CA GLU A 62 12.20 2.44 1.44
C GLU A 62 12.60 1.85 2.80
N SER A 63 12.20 2.48 3.90
CA SER A 63 12.45 2.01 5.27
C SER A 63 11.91 0.60 5.55
N LEU A 64 10.77 0.24 4.93
CA LEU A 64 10.23 -1.12 4.98
C LEU A 64 11.09 -2.10 4.18
N SER A 65 11.57 -1.70 3.01
CA SER A 65 12.42 -2.54 2.15
C SER A 65 13.74 -2.91 2.83
N ASP A 66 14.27 -2.03 3.69
CA ASP A 66 15.45 -2.29 4.52
C ASP A 66 15.20 -3.29 5.68
N GLN A 67 13.94 -3.65 5.93
CA GLN A 67 13.53 -4.58 6.99
C GLN A 67 12.66 -5.72 6.42
N PRO A 68 13.24 -6.61 5.59
CA PRO A 68 12.49 -7.53 4.74
C PRO A 68 11.59 -8.50 5.51
N GLU A 69 12.00 -8.97 6.69
CA GLU A 69 11.18 -9.87 7.50
C GLU A 69 9.91 -9.18 8.04
N TYR A 70 10.05 -7.93 8.48
CA TYR A 70 8.93 -7.13 8.97
C TYR A 70 8.02 -6.73 7.81
N PHE A 71 8.61 -6.30 6.70
CA PHE A 71 7.86 -5.95 5.50
C PHE A 71 7.05 -7.13 4.97
N GLN A 72 7.64 -8.33 4.90
CA GLN A 72 6.92 -9.53 4.47
C GLN A 72 5.74 -9.87 5.39
N LYS A 73 5.88 -9.65 6.71
CA LYS A 73 4.76 -9.84 7.66
C LYS A 73 3.62 -8.86 7.36
N LEU A 74 3.93 -7.58 7.17
CA LEU A 74 2.92 -6.57 6.85
C LEU A 74 2.26 -6.84 5.49
N LEU A 75 3.01 -7.26 4.47
CA LEU A 75 2.46 -7.64 3.16
C LEU A 75 1.50 -8.83 3.25
N ASN A 76 1.83 -9.84 4.05
CA ASN A 76 0.93 -10.97 4.27
C ASN A 76 -0.37 -10.52 4.95
N ALA A 77 -0.26 -9.66 5.98
CA ALA A 77 -1.42 -9.11 6.66
C ALA A 77 -2.27 -8.21 5.75
N ALA A 78 -1.64 -7.42 4.88
CA ALA A 78 -2.31 -6.62 3.85
C ALA A 78 -3.08 -7.51 2.85
N ALA A 79 -2.46 -8.59 2.39
CA ALA A 79 -3.11 -9.57 1.52
C ALA A 79 -4.33 -10.23 2.20
N ASP A 80 -4.22 -10.55 3.49
CA ASP A 80 -5.35 -11.09 4.26
C ASP A 80 -6.46 -10.06 4.50
N SER A 81 -6.12 -8.78 4.71
CA SER A 81 -7.11 -7.68 4.77
C SER A 81 -7.88 -7.57 3.44
N LEU A 82 -7.17 -7.59 2.31
CA LEU A 82 -7.77 -7.57 0.97
C LEU A 82 -8.68 -8.78 0.72
N ARG A 83 -8.28 -9.99 1.11
CA ARG A 83 -9.11 -11.20 1.01
C ARG A 83 -10.42 -11.04 1.78
N LYS A 84 -10.34 -10.60 3.04
CA LYS A 84 -11.52 -10.36 3.88
C LYS A 84 -12.47 -9.33 3.27
N ARG A 85 -11.95 -8.28 2.62
CA ARG A 85 -12.77 -7.28 1.91
C ARG A 85 -13.49 -7.90 0.71
N ASN A 86 -12.78 -8.68 -0.10
CA ASN A 86 -13.37 -9.38 -1.25
C ASN A 86 -14.46 -10.37 -0.83
N ASP A 87 -14.24 -11.15 0.24
CA ASP A 87 -15.22 -12.12 0.71
C ASP A 87 -16.48 -11.44 1.25
N LYS A 88 -16.35 -10.26 1.88
CA LYS A 88 -17.50 -9.44 2.29
C LYS A 88 -18.30 -8.95 1.09
N ILE A 89 -17.65 -8.54 0.00
CA ILE A 89 -18.33 -8.09 -1.22
C ILE A 89 -19.14 -9.25 -1.83
N LYS A 90 -18.56 -10.45 -1.93
CA LYS A 90 -19.24 -11.64 -2.47
C LYS A 90 -20.45 -12.11 -1.65
N LEU A 91 -20.55 -11.74 -0.38
CA LEU A 91 -21.69 -12.08 0.48
C LEU A 91 -22.86 -11.09 0.32
N LEU A 92 -22.64 -9.97 -0.37
CA LEU A 92 -23.65 -8.94 -0.63
C LEU A 92 -24.25 -9.02 -2.05
N ASP A 93 -23.69 -9.88 -2.91
CA ASP A 93 -24.20 -10.25 -4.23
C ASP A 93 -25.04 -11.54 -4.17
#